data_AF-A0A7S3F3D4-F1
#
_entry.id   AF-A0A7S3F3D4-F1
#
_cell.length_a   1.000
_cell.length_b   1.000
_cell.length_c   1.000
_cell.angle_alpha   90.00
_cell.angle_beta   90.00
_cell.angle_gamma   90.00
#
_symmetry.space_group_name_H-M   'P 1'
#
loop_
_entity.id
_entity.type
_entity.pdbx_description
1 polymer ?
#
loop_
_entity_poly.entity_id
_entity_poly.type
_entity_poly.pdbx_seq_one_letter_code
_entity_poly.pdbx_strand_id
1 'polypeptide(L)'
;MHIPMDRGKFESATFIENRVGRAENGGLSGSIVALDTLADIDMLADCDLLVIVLRSAVSRLALALSLARKGRLPPLISMQMPWSPSHAKAAMKGRMGSGMKG
;
A
#
# COMPACT_ATOMS: atom_id res chain seq x y z
N MET A 1 -0.44 8.28 20.82
CA MET A 1 -1.45 9.33 20.54
C MET A 1 -1.68 9.33 19.05
N HIS A 2 -2.83 8.82 18.57
CA HIS A 2 -3.18 8.88 17.15
C HIS A 2 -3.86 10.23 16.91
N ILE A 3 -3.23 11.09 16.11
CA ILE A 3 -3.88 12.30 15.63
C ILE A 3 -4.75 11.85 14.45
N PRO A 4 -6.08 11.98 14.53
CA PRO A 4 -6.94 11.59 13.42
C PRO A 4 -6.63 12.49 12.22
N MET A 5 -6.43 11.86 11.06
CA MET A 5 -6.16 12.60 9.83
C MET A 5 -7.40 13.41 9.43
N ASP A 6 -7.21 14.68 9.07
CA ASP A 6 -8.27 15.46 8.45
C ASP A 6 -8.65 14.84 7.10
N ARG A 7 -9.87 14.30 7.03
CA ARG A 7 -10.41 13.61 5.86
C ARG A 7 -11.09 14.54 4.87
N GLY A 8 -11.39 15.79 5.26
CA GLY A 8 -12.11 16.74 4.41
C GLY A 8 -11.37 17.04 3.11
N LYS A 9 -10.04 16.94 3.12
CA LYS A 9 -9.20 17.11 1.92
C LYS A 9 -9.34 16.00 0.86
N PHE A 10 -9.95 14.86 1.19
CA PHE A 10 -10.13 13.73 0.28
C PHE A 10 -11.58 13.52 -0.18
N GLU A 11 -12.50 14.37 0.29
CA GLU A 11 -13.92 14.29 -0.09
C GLU A 11 -14.19 14.81 -1.51
N SER A 12 -13.25 15.56 -2.10
CA SER A 12 -13.41 16.07 -3.46
C SER A 12 -12.75 15.15 -4.50
N ALA A 13 -13.49 14.81 -5.56
CA ALA A 13 -12.95 14.13 -6.75
C ALA A 13 -11.79 14.92 -7.38
N THR A 14 -11.78 16.24 -7.17
CA THR A 14 -10.70 17.13 -7.59
C THR A 14 -9.37 16.85 -6.89
N PHE A 15 -9.31 16.11 -5.78
CA PHE A 15 -8.03 15.76 -5.14
C PHE A 15 -7.12 14.95 -6.08
N ILE A 16 -7.67 13.90 -6.72
CA ILE A 16 -6.93 13.06 -7.67
C ILE A 16 -6.56 13.88 -8.91
N GLU A 17 -7.53 14.64 -9.46
CA GLU A 17 -7.33 15.48 -10.64
C GLU A 17 -6.29 16.57 -10.39
N ASN A 18 -6.27 17.17 -9.20
CA ASN A 18 -5.27 18.16 -8.80
C ASN A 18 -3.87 17.55 -8.64
N ARG A 19 -3.74 16.27 -8.23
CA ARG A 19 -2.43 15.59 -8.26
C ARG A 19 -1.94 15.38 -9.70
N VAL A 20 -2.83 15.02 -10.61
CA VAL A 20 -2.52 14.83 -12.05
C VAL A 20 -2.18 16.17 -12.70
N GLY A 21 -2.98 17.21 -12.48
CA GLY A 21 -2.75 18.55 -13.03
C GLY A 21 -1.49 19.24 -12.48
N ARG A 22 -1.06 18.90 -11.26
CA ARG A 22 0.24 19.33 -10.71
C ARG A 22 1.43 18.68 -11.42
N ALA A 23 1.24 17.51 -12.01
CA ALA A 23 2.26 16.83 -12.80
C ALA A 23 2.39 17.38 -14.22
N GLU A 24 1.29 17.88 -14.79
CA GLU A 24 1.27 18.43 -16.15
C GLU A 24 1.86 19.84 -16.22
N ASN A 25 1.75 20.64 -15.15
CA ASN A 25 2.18 22.05 -15.13
C ASN A 25 3.57 22.28 -14.51
N GLY A 26 4.29 21.22 -14.13
CA GLY A 26 5.62 21.29 -13.54
C GLY A 26 6.11 19.91 -13.14
N GLY A 27 7.44 19.69 -13.20
CA GLY A 27 8.02 18.39 -12.86
C GLY A 27 7.60 17.93 -11.46
N LEU A 28 7.01 16.74 -11.36
CA LEU A 28 6.66 16.11 -10.08
C LEU A 28 7.93 15.96 -9.24
N SER A 29 8.06 16.75 -8.18
CA SER A 29 9.11 16.55 -7.19
C SER A 29 8.92 15.18 -6.52
N GLY A 30 9.99 14.37 -6.49
CA GLY A 30 9.96 13.05 -5.85
C GLY A 30 9.55 13.11 -4.38
N SER A 31 9.85 14.21 -3.68
CA SER A 31 9.42 14.40 -2.28
C SER A 31 7.91 14.57 -2.14
N ILE A 32 7.25 15.24 -3.10
CA ILE A 32 5.79 15.41 -3.11
C ILE A 32 5.13 14.05 -3.36
N VAL A 33 5.62 13.30 -4.34
CA VAL A 33 5.11 11.95 -4.63
C VAL A 33 5.27 11.01 -3.43
N ALA A 34 6.40 11.07 -2.74
CA ALA A 34 6.64 10.28 -1.54
C ALA A 34 5.66 10.64 -0.41
N LEU A 35 5.45 11.94 -0.15
CA LEU A 35 4.52 12.41 0.88
C LEU A 35 3.06 12.04 0.54
N ASP A 36 2.65 12.19 -0.71
CA ASP A 36 1.32 11.78 -1.17
C ASP A 36 1.14 10.26 -1.03
N THR A 37 2.17 9.47 -1.34
CA THR A 37 2.12 8.01 -1.16
C THR A 37 1.98 7.63 0.31
N LEU A 38 2.66 8.33 1.23
CA LEU A 38 2.54 8.10 2.67
C LEU A 38 1.14 8.48 3.17
N ALA A 39 0.57 9.58 2.69
CA ALA A 39 -0.80 9.96 3.02
C ALA A 39 -1.82 8.91 2.54
N ASP A 40 -1.65 8.38 1.32
CA ASP A 40 -2.50 7.31 0.76
C ASP A 40 -2.40 6.03 1.61
N ILE A 41 -1.20 5.63 2.04
CA ILE A 41 -1.00 4.47 2.92
C ILE A 41 -1.71 4.68 4.26
N ASP A 42 -1.60 5.88 4.83
CA ASP A 42 -2.17 6.20 6.12
C ASP A 42 -3.70 6.19 6.09
N MET A 43 -4.30 6.67 4.99
CA MET A 43 -5.74 6.55 4.74
C MET A 43 -6.19 5.10 4.58
N LEU A 44 -5.48 4.32 3.76
CA LEU A 44 -5.80 2.91 3.53
C LEU A 44 -5.78 2.13 4.85
N ALA A 45 -4.84 2.42 5.73
CA ALA A 45 -4.74 1.75 7.03
C ALA A 45 -5.99 1.96 7.91
N ASP A 46 -6.69 3.08 7.74
CA ASP A 46 -7.88 3.41 8.50
C ASP A 46 -9.17 2.84 7.91
N CYS A 47 -9.19 2.42 6.65
CA CYS A 47 -10.37 1.86 5.99
C CYS A 47 -10.90 0.59 6.69
N ASP A 48 -12.23 0.45 6.78
CA ASP A 48 -12.87 -0.72 7.41
C ASP A 48 -12.83 -1.99 6.56
N LEU A 49 -12.59 -1.84 5.26
CA LEU A 49 -12.40 -2.91 4.28
C LEU A 49 -11.22 -2.53 3.40
N LEU A 50 -10.35 -3.50 3.11
CA LEU A 50 -9.25 -3.36 2.17
C LEU A 50 -9.50 -4.19 0.92
N VAL A 51 -9.54 -3.52 -0.24
CA VAL A 51 -9.49 -4.18 -1.55
C VAL A 51 -8.15 -3.82 -2.17
N ILE A 52 -7.21 -4.77 -2.18
CA ILE A 52 -5.81 -4.48 -2.50
C ILE A 52 -5.16 -5.56 -3.36
N VAL A 53 -3.96 -5.24 -3.83
CA VAL A 53 -3.05 -6.15 -4.52
C VAL A 53 -1.89 -6.49 -3.59
N LEU A 54 -1.83 -7.71 -3.06
CA LEU A 54 -0.80 -8.09 -2.07
C LEU A 54 0.62 -8.21 -2.62
N ARG A 55 0.79 -8.30 -3.95
CA ARG A 55 2.12 -8.21 -4.58
C ARG A 55 2.75 -6.82 -4.39
N SER A 56 1.94 -5.77 -4.28
CA SER A 56 2.43 -4.41 -4.08
C SER A 56 3.02 -4.23 -2.68
N ALA A 57 4.23 -3.70 -2.59
CA ALA A 57 4.86 -3.37 -1.32
C ALA A 57 4.07 -2.28 -0.56
N VAL A 58 3.48 -1.32 -1.28
CA VAL A 58 2.64 -0.25 -0.72
C VAL A 58 1.38 -0.84 -0.09
N SER A 59 0.71 -1.77 -0.78
CA SER A 59 -0.47 -2.45 -0.26
C SER A 59 -0.18 -3.28 0.99
N ARG A 60 0.96 -3.99 1.01
CA ARG A 60 1.38 -4.76 2.19
C ARG A 60 1.72 -3.85 3.37
N LEU A 61 2.31 -2.68 3.11
CA LEU A 61 2.59 -1.68 4.13
C LEU A 61 1.30 -1.10 4.73
N ALA A 62 0.32 -0.77 3.91
CA ALA A 62 -1.00 -0.32 4.36
C ALA A 62 -1.72 -1.39 5.21
N LEU A 63 -1.67 -2.67 4.80
CA LEU A 63 -2.24 -3.77 5.59
C LEU A 63 -1.54 -3.95 6.95
N ALA A 64 -0.21 -3.89 6.98
CA ALA A 64 0.56 -3.98 8.22
C ALA A 64 0.25 -2.81 9.18
N LEU A 65 0.12 -1.60 8.64
CA LEU A 65 -0.27 -0.42 9.41
C LEU A 65 -1.70 -0.53 9.95
N SER A 66 -2.64 -1.03 9.14
CA SER A 66 -4.02 -1.30 9.56
C SER A 66 -4.08 -2.31 10.71
N LEU A 67 -3.31 -3.41 10.59
CA LEU A 67 -3.17 -4.42 11.64
C LEU A 67 -2.63 -3.83 12.95
N ALA A 68 -1.60 -2.99 12.86
CA ALA A 68 -1.00 -2.34 14.03
C ALA A 68 -1.96 -1.36 14.70
N ARG A 69 -2.78 -0.63 13.93
CA ARG A 69 -3.75 0.34 14.45
C ARG A 69 -4.99 -0.31 15.05
N LYS A 70 -5.55 -1.31 14.37
CA LYS A 70 -6.84 -1.91 14.74
C LYS A 70 -6.70 -3.13 15.65
N GLY A 71 -5.49 -3.70 15.78
CA GLY A 71 -5.23 -4.91 16.56
C GLY A 71 -5.89 -6.17 15.99
N ARG A 72 -6.51 -6.08 14.80
CA ARG A 72 -7.19 -7.17 14.10
C ARG A 72 -7.04 -7.01 12.60
N LEU A 73 -7.12 -8.11 11.86
CA LEU A 73 -7.12 -8.09 10.41
C LEU A 73 -8.42 -7.43 9.92
N PRO A 74 -8.37 -6.34 9.14
CA PRO A 74 -9.57 -5.80 8.49
C PRO A 74 -10.08 -6.83 7.46
N PRO A 75 -11.39 -6.85 7.19
CA PRO A 75 -11.93 -7.47 5.99
C PRO A 75 -11.04 -7.15 4.77
N LEU A 76 -10.59 -8.17 4.06
CA LEU A 76 -9.57 -8.06 3.01
C LEU A 76 -9.97 -8.86 1.77
N ILE A 77 -9.99 -8.18 0.62
CA ILE A 77 -10.13 -8.79 -0.70
C ILE A 77 -8.83 -8.55 -1.47
N SER A 78 -8.11 -9.62 -1.80
CA SER A 78 -6.94 -9.54 -2.67
C SER A 78 -7.36 -9.75 -4.13
N MET A 79 -7.09 -8.78 -5.01
CA MET A 79 -7.39 -8.89 -6.44
C MET A 79 -6.40 -9.80 -7.20
N GLN A 80 -5.49 -10.46 -6.50
CA GLN A 80 -4.53 -11.43 -7.04
C GLN A 80 -4.61 -12.73 -6.23
N MET A 81 -4.21 -13.86 -6.85
CA MET A 81 -4.01 -15.19 -6.23
C MET A 81 -3.49 -15.05 -4.78
N PRO A 82 -4.02 -15.83 -3.82
CA PRO A 82 -3.87 -15.53 -2.40
C PRO A 82 -2.41 -15.54 -1.99
N TRP A 83 -2.04 -14.51 -1.20
CA TRP A 83 -0.82 -14.53 -0.42
C TRP A 83 -0.96 -15.60 0.67
N SER A 84 -0.65 -16.85 0.36
CA SER A 84 -0.48 -17.87 1.38
C SER A 84 0.97 -17.87 1.87
N PRO A 85 1.22 -18.03 3.19
CA PRO A 85 2.57 -18.25 3.72
C PRO A 85 3.32 -19.42 3.05
N SER A 86 2.59 -20.37 2.47
CA SER A 86 3.11 -21.49 1.68
C SER A 86 3.89 -21.05 0.43
N HIS A 87 3.49 -19.94 -0.20
CA HIS A 87 4.17 -19.41 -1.39
C HIS A 87 5.48 -18.69 -1.06
N ALA A 88 5.63 -18.15 0.15
CA ALA A 88 6.91 -17.57 0.60
C ALA A 88 7.99 -18.65 0.75
N LYS A 89 7.64 -19.84 1.27
CA LYS A 89 8.55 -21.00 1.32
C LYS A 89 8.91 -21.51 -0.07
N ALA A 90 7.96 -21.56 -1.01
CA ALA A 90 8.22 -21.99 -2.39
C ALA A 90 9.17 -21.03 -3.13
N ALA A 91 8.99 -19.72 -2.97
CA ALA A 91 9.86 -18.71 -3.58
C ALA A 91 11.29 -18.71 -2.99
N MET A 92 11.44 -18.96 -1.68
CA MET A 92 12.76 -19.14 -1.05
C MET A 92 13.45 -20.44 -1.47
N LYS A 93 12.70 -21.54 -1.60
CA LYS A 93 13.24 -22.84 -2.04
C LYS A 93 13.75 -22.81 -3.49
N GLY A 94 13.11 -22.04 -4.37
CA GLY A 94 13.59 -21.78 -5.73
C GLY A 94 14.89 -20.99 -5.79
N ARG A 95 15.19 -20.17 -4.78
CA ARG A 95 16.41 -19.34 -4.71
C ARG A 95 17.64 -20.09 -4.18
N MET A 96 17.46 -21.19 -3.45
CA MET A 96 18.57 -22.06 -3.01
C MET A 96 18.98 -23.11 -4.05
N GLY A 97 18.19 -23.31 -5.12
CA GLY A 97 18.44 -24.34 -6.12
C GLY A 97 19.31 -23.92 -7.31
N SER A 98 19.66 -22.64 -7.47
CA SER A 98 20.37 -22.14 -8.66
C SER A 98 21.81 -21.65 -8.41
N GLY A 99 22.42 -22.02 -7.30
CA GLY A 99 23.74 -21.53 -6.90
C GLY A 99 24.65 -22.63 -6.34
N MET A 100 24.88 -23.70 -7.09
CA MET A 100 26.07 -24.56 -6.95
C MET A 100 26.15 -25.56 -8.10
N LYS A 101 26.66 -25.11 -9.24
CA LYS A 101 27.40 -25.95 -10.21
C LYS A 101 28.43 -25.04 -10.90
N GLY A 102 29.71 -25.33 -10.67
CA GLY A 102 30.86 -24.60 -11.20
C GLY A 102 31.88 -24.38 -10.10
#